data_AF-A0A1M3J1X4-F1
#
_entry.id   AF-A0A1M3J1X4-F1
#
_cell.length_a   1.000
_cell.length_b   1.000
_cell.length_c   1.000
_cell.angle_alpha   90.00
_cell.angle_beta   90.00
_cell.angle_gamma   90.00
#
_symmetry.space_group_name_H-M   'P 1'
#
loop_
_entity.id
_entity.type
_entity.pdbx_description
1 polymer ?
#
loop_
_entity_poly.entity_id
_entity_poly.type
_entity_poly.pdbx_seq_one_letter_code
_entity_poly.pdbx_strand_id
1 'polypeptide(L)'
;MSVLPNNGLCSKKSFIILRYRTQEPGLKSPYLGLLRGQLDYWFSKKPNGFYKFLEPCNHPLYKAGDSWSEELGISRRVFNAIFDLIGIRYNSKTAFREAKDKFQGKLYASYHDRKTHKMFFIRNSELHQQKEKTLPITNISNPKKISQKTSIPQDKVILKSTNSSLSNIRSSNDTNCRSYGGTIGGKNKDSFTNITSSSIDTKIKAQTKKSDDFTEAKKIAEEMKNIWMEEVGECEIKYLSSTLVSRLYDSHSTIFKGSLENWRSYCRKIASSKFLMGEGKGGAFKAWLTWAIKSENYERIEAGEFILNDRKMKEEATILTTEQEAEIEEKHLNSSKNPLWIKAGIELMKKVGMLAFKQWFEEIDIVSYQGDKINLKAPSLFHRDYINRKYRYQILSALEKVLDNKNLHLNYSV
;
A
#
# COMPACT_ATOMS: atom_id res chain seq x y z
N MET A 1 -6.81 26.94 36.86
CA MET A 1 -7.69 27.57 35.86
C MET A 1 -7.35 26.94 34.52
N SER A 2 -8.20 26.01 34.07
CA SER A 2 -9.13 26.19 32.93
C SER A 2 -8.40 25.91 31.59
N VAL A 3 -8.88 25.14 30.62
CA VAL A 3 -10.24 24.71 30.25
C VAL A 3 -10.10 23.40 29.44
N LEU A 4 -10.85 22.35 29.81
CA LEU A 4 -11.13 21.24 28.89
C LEU A 4 -12.40 21.59 28.10
N PRO A 5 -12.47 21.35 26.78
CA PRO A 5 -13.69 21.56 26.03
C PRO A 5 -14.74 20.53 26.46
N ASN A 6 -15.80 21.04 27.08
CA ASN A 6 -17.08 20.36 27.21
C ASN A 6 -17.60 20.03 25.81
N ASN A 7 -17.59 18.76 25.43
CA ASN A 7 -18.58 18.19 24.52
C ASN A 7 -18.62 16.67 24.67
N GLY A 8 -19.62 16.20 25.41
CA GLY A 8 -20.26 14.89 25.25
C GLY A 8 -19.36 13.67 25.25
N LEU A 9 -18.86 13.26 26.43
CA LEU A 9 -18.48 11.87 26.66
C LEU A 9 -19.67 10.97 26.31
N CYS A 10 -19.46 10.17 25.28
CA CYS A 10 -20.36 9.17 24.74
C CYS A 10 -21.08 8.42 25.88
N SER A 11 -22.41 8.28 25.73
CA SER A 11 -23.29 7.66 26.71
C SER A 11 -22.71 6.36 27.27
N LYS A 12 -22.79 6.22 28.60
CA LYS A 12 -22.46 5.03 29.40
C LYS A 12 -22.86 3.71 28.70
N LYS A 13 -21.98 3.16 27.86
CA LYS A 13 -21.89 1.74 27.60
C LYS A 13 -20.65 1.27 28.31
N SER A 14 -20.88 0.63 29.45
CA SER A 14 -19.88 -0.05 30.25
C SER A 14 -18.93 -0.80 29.34
N PHE A 15 -17.65 -0.41 29.30
CA PHE A 15 -16.61 -1.30 28.82
C PHE A 15 -16.59 -2.48 29.78
N ILE A 16 -17.35 -3.52 29.47
CA ILE A 16 -17.21 -4.80 30.14
C ILE A 16 -15.87 -5.35 29.62
N ILE A 17 -14.79 -4.99 30.31
CA ILE A 17 -13.55 -5.76 30.25
C ILE A 17 -13.91 -7.08 30.93
N LEU A 18 -14.48 -8.02 30.15
CA LEU A 18 -14.51 -9.42 30.53
C LEU A 18 -13.05 -9.79 30.71
N ARG A 19 -12.62 -9.89 31.98
CA ARG A 19 -11.35 -10.51 32.35
C ARG A 19 -11.41 -11.94 31.83
N TYR A 20 -10.92 -12.16 30.61
CA TYR A 20 -10.60 -13.50 30.14
C TYR A 20 -9.41 -13.96 30.98
N ARG A 21 -9.73 -14.59 32.11
CA ARG A 21 -8.82 -15.47 32.81
C ARG A 21 -8.52 -16.63 31.87
N THR A 22 -7.26 -17.05 31.91
CA THR A 22 -6.63 -18.20 31.26
C THR A 22 -6.43 -18.09 29.74
N GLN A 23 -5.16 -17.93 29.33
CA GLN A 23 -4.68 -18.62 28.12
C GLN A 23 -5.05 -20.09 28.30
N GLU A 24 -5.97 -20.66 27.50
CA GLU A 24 -5.98 -22.12 27.42
C GLU A 24 -4.58 -22.53 26.92
N PRO A 25 -3.89 -23.47 27.58
CA PRO A 25 -2.56 -23.89 27.15
C PRO A 25 -2.64 -24.39 25.70
N GLY A 26 -1.85 -23.79 24.81
CA GLY A 26 -1.82 -24.13 23.37
C GLY A 26 -2.51 -23.15 22.41
N LEU A 27 -3.01 -21.99 22.86
CA LEU A 27 -3.54 -20.98 21.94
C LEU A 27 -2.45 -20.35 21.07
N LYS A 28 -2.59 -20.48 19.74
CA LYS A 28 -1.69 -19.89 18.73
C LYS A 28 -1.67 -18.35 18.73
N SER A 29 -2.63 -17.67 19.37
CA SER A 29 -2.73 -16.21 19.41
C SER A 29 -3.52 -15.72 20.65
N PRO A 30 -3.10 -14.65 21.34
CA PRO A 30 -3.83 -14.09 22.49
C PRO A 30 -5.22 -13.57 22.12
N TYR A 31 -5.41 -13.14 20.87
CA TYR A 31 -6.69 -12.64 20.37
C TYR A 31 -7.72 -13.73 20.10
N LEU A 32 -7.30 -14.99 20.02
CA LEU A 32 -8.19 -16.12 19.77
C LEU A 32 -9.16 -16.35 20.93
N GLY A 33 -8.67 -16.27 22.17
CA GLY A 33 -9.52 -16.38 23.37
C GLY A 33 -10.51 -15.22 23.47
N LEU A 34 -10.05 -14.01 23.17
CA LEU A 34 -10.88 -12.81 23.14
C LEU A 34 -12.01 -12.93 22.10
N LEU A 35 -11.68 -13.32 20.86
CA LEU A 35 -12.68 -13.49 19.80
C LEU A 35 -13.67 -14.60 20.13
N ARG A 36 -13.19 -15.75 20.61
CA ARG A 36 -14.05 -16.88 20.98
C ARG A 36 -15.05 -16.49 22.06
N GLY A 37 -14.60 -15.86 23.13
CA GLY A 37 -15.49 -15.42 24.21
C GLY A 37 -16.50 -14.37 23.76
N GLN A 38 -16.11 -13.45 22.87
CA GLN A 38 -17.06 -12.48 22.32
C GLN A 38 -18.07 -13.14 21.37
N LEU A 39 -17.65 -14.10 20.54
CA LEU A 39 -18.58 -14.90 19.75
C LEU A 39 -19.58 -15.63 20.66
N ASP A 40 -19.11 -16.27 21.73
CA ASP A 40 -19.98 -16.97 22.68
C ASP A 40 -20.96 -16.01 23.38
N TYR A 41 -20.51 -14.80 23.75
CA TYR A 41 -21.41 -13.75 24.24
C TYR A 41 -22.50 -13.42 23.22
N TRP A 42 -22.16 -13.16 21.96
CA TRP A 42 -23.14 -12.85 20.92
C TRP A 42 -24.09 -14.01 20.63
N PHE A 43 -23.60 -15.25 20.61
CA PHE A 43 -24.45 -16.44 20.46
C PHE A 43 -25.33 -16.70 21.68
N SER A 44 -24.91 -16.33 22.90
CA SER A 44 -25.78 -16.37 24.08
C SER A 44 -26.99 -15.44 23.95
N LYS A 45 -26.82 -14.30 23.26
CA LYS A 45 -27.91 -13.34 22.99
C LYS A 45 -28.74 -13.72 21.76
N LYS A 46 -28.11 -14.34 20.76
CA LYS A 46 -28.68 -14.70 19.46
C LYS A 46 -28.25 -16.12 19.06
N PRO A 47 -28.93 -17.16 19.58
CA PRO A 47 -28.51 -18.56 19.38
C PRO A 47 -28.61 -19.03 17.92
N ASN A 48 -29.58 -18.51 17.17
CA ASN A 48 -29.81 -18.87 15.76
C ASN A 48 -28.85 -18.17 14.78
N GLY A 49 -27.88 -17.40 15.28
CA GLY A 49 -26.97 -16.59 14.49
C GLY A 49 -27.32 -15.11 14.50
N PHE A 50 -26.35 -14.30 14.11
CA PHE A 50 -26.44 -12.85 14.10
C PHE A 50 -25.62 -12.27 12.95
N TYR A 51 -25.87 -11.00 12.61
CA TYR A 51 -25.00 -10.26 11.70
C TYR A 51 -24.16 -9.26 12.48
N LYS A 52 -22.95 -9.00 11.98
CA LYS A 52 -22.06 -7.97 12.53
C LYS A 52 -21.09 -7.48 11.47
N PHE A 53 -20.72 -6.20 11.53
CA PHE A 53 -19.77 -5.61 10.60
C PHE A 53 -18.34 -5.95 10.99
N LEU A 54 -17.45 -6.15 10.02
CA LEU A 54 -16.02 -6.36 10.30
C LEU A 54 -15.32 -5.07 10.68
N GLU A 55 -15.63 -4.00 9.94
CA GLU A 55 -14.97 -2.70 10.00
C GLU A 55 -16.01 -1.59 9.89
N PRO A 56 -15.66 -0.34 10.26
CA PRO A 56 -16.47 0.82 9.98
C PRO A 56 -16.84 0.91 8.51
N CYS A 57 -18.12 1.16 8.24
CA CYS A 57 -18.63 1.22 6.88
C CYS A 57 -19.82 2.16 6.74
N ASN A 58 -20.05 2.64 5.53
CA ASN A 58 -21.15 3.55 5.21
C ASN A 58 -22.47 2.78 4.97
N HIS A 59 -22.83 1.86 5.86
CA HIS A 59 -24.07 1.08 5.75
C HIS A 59 -25.19 1.75 6.58
N PRO A 60 -26.45 1.83 6.11
CA PRO A 60 -27.53 2.54 6.82
C PRO A 60 -27.80 2.05 8.26
N LEU A 61 -27.55 0.78 8.50
CA LEU A 61 -27.72 0.13 9.82
C LEU A 61 -26.45 0.12 10.68
N TYR A 62 -25.35 0.69 10.19
CA TYR A 62 -24.09 0.73 10.92
C TYR A 62 -24.07 1.92 11.90
N LYS A 63 -23.60 1.70 13.12
CA LYS A 63 -23.27 2.74 14.09
C LYS A 63 -21.83 2.56 14.57
N ALA A 64 -21.17 3.66 14.91
CA ALA A 64 -19.82 3.61 15.47
C ALA A 64 -19.78 2.71 16.71
N GLY A 65 -18.83 1.77 16.72
CA GLY A 65 -18.68 0.73 17.74
C GLY A 65 -19.39 -0.59 17.44
N ASP A 66 -20.19 -0.69 16.37
CA ASP A 66 -20.88 -1.95 16.01
C ASP A 66 -19.97 -2.94 15.27
N SER A 67 -18.80 -2.51 14.78
CA SER A 67 -17.87 -3.39 14.05
C SER A 67 -16.99 -4.23 14.97
N TRP A 68 -16.55 -5.40 14.48
CA TRP A 68 -15.57 -6.23 15.16
C TRP A 68 -14.24 -5.52 15.38
N SER A 69 -13.79 -4.69 14.42
CA SER A 69 -12.54 -3.97 14.57
C SER A 69 -12.57 -2.91 15.67
N GLU A 70 -13.72 -2.25 15.86
CA GLU A 70 -13.90 -1.28 16.96
C GLU A 70 -14.11 -1.99 18.30
N GLU A 71 -14.90 -3.06 18.34
CA GLU A 71 -15.20 -3.81 19.57
C GLU A 71 -13.96 -4.52 20.13
N LEU A 72 -13.15 -5.12 19.26
CA LEU A 72 -11.97 -5.90 19.66
C LEU A 72 -10.66 -5.13 19.55
N GLY A 73 -10.66 -3.96 18.89
CA GLY A 73 -9.44 -3.19 18.62
C GLY A 73 -8.46 -3.90 17.68
N ILE A 74 -8.95 -4.75 16.76
CA ILE A 74 -8.10 -5.50 15.81
C ILE A 74 -8.46 -5.20 14.36
N SER A 75 -7.47 -5.26 13.45
CA SER A 75 -7.73 -5.10 12.02
C SER A 75 -8.53 -6.30 11.46
N ARG A 76 -9.25 -6.09 10.34
CA ARG A 76 -9.91 -7.19 9.60
C ARG A 76 -8.96 -8.33 9.26
N ARG A 77 -7.71 -8.03 8.91
CA ARG A 77 -6.71 -9.06 8.57
C ARG A 77 -6.43 -9.97 9.76
N VAL A 78 -6.25 -9.38 10.94
CA VAL A 78 -6.02 -10.11 12.20
C VAL A 78 -7.28 -10.90 12.57
N PHE A 79 -8.47 -10.28 12.51
CA PHE A 79 -9.75 -10.97 12.73
C PHE A 79 -9.88 -12.20 11.83
N ASN A 80 -9.65 -12.06 10.53
CA ASN A 80 -9.78 -13.15 9.57
C ASN A 80 -8.83 -14.31 9.88
N ALA A 81 -7.56 -13.99 10.13
CA ALA A 81 -6.55 -15.01 10.47
C ALA A 81 -6.92 -15.78 11.74
N ILE A 82 -7.46 -15.11 12.75
CA ILE A 82 -7.88 -15.74 14.00
C ILE A 82 -9.17 -16.54 13.80
N PHE A 83 -10.15 -15.97 13.10
CA PHE A 83 -11.43 -16.63 12.84
C PHE A 83 -11.23 -17.92 12.04
N ASP A 84 -10.29 -17.94 11.09
CA ASP A 84 -9.95 -19.14 10.32
C ASP A 84 -9.40 -20.28 11.19
N LEU A 85 -8.96 -20.03 12.43
CA LEU A 85 -8.57 -21.08 13.38
C LEU A 85 -9.77 -21.78 14.02
N ILE A 86 -10.91 -21.09 14.16
CA ILE A 86 -12.11 -21.59 14.88
C ILE A 86 -13.34 -21.75 14.01
N GLY A 87 -13.31 -21.26 12.78
CA GLY A 87 -14.43 -21.28 11.87
C GLY A 87 -14.06 -21.19 10.40
N ILE A 88 -15.10 -21.15 9.57
CA ILE A 88 -15.01 -21.10 8.10
C ILE A 88 -15.73 -19.88 7.58
N ARG A 89 -15.12 -19.21 6.60
CA ARG A 89 -15.69 -18.02 5.97
C ARG A 89 -16.12 -18.36 4.55
N TYR A 90 -17.39 -18.11 4.24
CA TYR A 90 -17.96 -18.27 2.91
C TYR A 90 -18.15 -16.91 2.24
N ASN A 91 -17.84 -16.84 0.95
CA ASN A 91 -17.95 -15.60 0.17
C ASN A 91 -19.40 -15.17 -0.12
N SER A 92 -20.37 -16.07 0.09
CA SER A 92 -21.78 -15.82 -0.17
C SER A 92 -22.70 -16.72 0.64
N LYS A 93 -23.96 -16.29 0.80
CA LYS A 93 -25.03 -17.10 1.40
C LYS A 93 -25.35 -18.37 0.60
N THR A 94 -25.22 -18.32 -0.72
CA THR A 94 -25.43 -19.50 -1.58
C THR A 94 -24.31 -20.51 -1.39
N ALA A 95 -23.06 -20.07 -1.38
CA ALA A 95 -21.91 -20.95 -1.10
C ALA A 95 -22.01 -21.64 0.26
N PHE A 96 -22.51 -20.95 1.29
CA PHE A 96 -22.78 -21.56 2.59
C PHE A 96 -23.89 -22.63 2.54
N ARG A 97 -24.93 -22.43 1.72
CA ARG A 97 -26.05 -23.37 1.58
C ARG A 97 -25.69 -24.62 0.77
N GLU A 98 -24.84 -24.46 -0.24
CA GLU A 98 -24.39 -25.52 -1.15
C GLU A 98 -23.29 -26.41 -0.55
N ALA A 99 -22.62 -25.95 0.51
CA ALA A 99 -21.57 -26.72 1.18
C ALA A 99 -22.13 -28.02 1.78
N LYS A 100 -21.55 -29.17 1.38
CA LYS A 100 -21.88 -30.50 1.91
C LYS A 100 -21.66 -30.57 3.42
N ASP A 101 -20.52 -30.06 3.89
CA ASP A 101 -20.24 -29.82 5.30
C ASP A 101 -20.07 -28.32 5.54
N LYS A 102 -21.04 -27.73 6.23
CA LYS A 102 -21.12 -26.29 6.49
C LYS A 102 -20.02 -25.80 7.43
N PHE A 103 -19.48 -26.69 8.26
CA PHE A 103 -18.57 -26.32 9.34
C PHE A 103 -17.19 -26.98 9.23
N GLN A 104 -17.02 -28.01 8.39
CA GLN A 104 -15.76 -28.77 8.16
C GLN A 104 -15.01 -29.05 9.47
N GLY A 105 -15.73 -29.57 10.47
CA GLY A 105 -15.19 -29.89 11.80
C GLY A 105 -14.89 -28.69 12.72
N LYS A 106 -15.19 -27.45 12.30
CA LYS A 106 -14.99 -26.23 13.11
C LYS A 106 -16.26 -25.78 13.85
N LEU A 107 -16.10 -24.90 14.83
CA LEU A 107 -17.18 -24.52 15.73
C LEU A 107 -18.11 -23.43 15.15
N TYR A 108 -17.57 -22.58 14.27
CA TYR A 108 -18.31 -21.45 13.72
C TYR A 108 -18.22 -21.41 12.19
N ALA A 109 -19.20 -20.77 11.56
CA ALA A 109 -19.18 -20.40 10.16
C ALA A 109 -19.62 -18.95 10.01
N SER A 110 -19.10 -18.25 9.00
CA SER A 110 -19.62 -16.95 8.60
C SER A 110 -19.81 -16.88 7.09
N TYR A 111 -20.76 -16.04 6.65
CA TYR A 111 -20.94 -15.76 5.23
C TYR A 111 -21.33 -14.31 4.99
N HIS A 112 -20.95 -13.79 3.82
CA HIS A 112 -21.35 -12.45 3.39
C HIS A 112 -22.66 -12.52 2.59
N ASP A 113 -23.70 -11.85 3.06
CA ASP A 113 -24.92 -11.66 2.29
C ASP A 113 -24.74 -10.46 1.35
N ARG A 114 -24.54 -10.75 0.07
CA ARG A 114 -24.29 -9.75 -0.96
C ARG A 114 -25.48 -8.81 -1.18
N LYS A 115 -26.72 -9.25 -0.93
CA LYS A 115 -27.91 -8.41 -1.13
C LYS A 115 -28.06 -7.37 -0.03
N THR A 116 -27.72 -7.74 1.20
CA THR A 116 -27.87 -6.87 2.37
C THR A 116 -26.54 -6.24 2.81
N HIS A 117 -25.43 -6.55 2.14
CA HIS A 117 -24.07 -6.12 2.49
C HIS A 117 -23.71 -6.35 3.97
N LYS A 118 -24.15 -7.49 4.52
CA LYS A 118 -23.93 -7.88 5.93
C LYS A 118 -23.18 -9.19 6.02
N MET A 119 -22.35 -9.34 7.05
CA MET A 119 -21.78 -10.64 7.40
C MET A 119 -22.58 -11.31 8.49
N PHE A 120 -22.98 -12.55 8.25
CA PHE A 120 -23.69 -13.40 9.19
C PHE A 120 -22.74 -14.41 9.81
N PHE A 121 -22.94 -14.67 11.10
CA PHE A 121 -22.22 -15.64 11.90
C PHE A 121 -23.19 -16.71 12.41
N ILE A 122 -22.80 -17.98 12.26
CA ILE A 122 -23.57 -19.16 12.66
C ILE A 122 -22.66 -20.06 13.48
N ARG A 123 -23.21 -20.66 14.54
CA ARG A 123 -22.51 -21.65 15.37
C ARG A 123 -22.98 -23.06 15.04
N ASN A 124 -22.05 -24.01 15.06
CA ASN A 124 -22.38 -25.41 15.02
C ASN A 124 -22.95 -25.83 16.38
N SER A 125 -24.26 -26.10 16.45
CA SER A 125 -24.94 -26.51 17.67
C SER A 125 -24.47 -27.87 18.20
N GLU A 126 -24.16 -28.81 17.31
CA GLU A 126 -23.79 -30.19 17.66
C GLU A 126 -22.39 -30.25 18.29
N LEU A 127 -21.39 -29.64 17.63
CA LEU A 127 -20.02 -29.59 18.16
C LEU A 127 -19.91 -28.77 19.45
N HIS A 128 -20.78 -27.78 19.64
CA HIS A 128 -20.79 -27.03 20.89
C HIS A 128 -21.30 -27.88 22.07
N GLN A 129 -22.41 -28.61 21.88
CA GLN A 129 -22.94 -29.51 22.90
C GLN A 129 -21.96 -30.64 23.26
N GLN A 130 -21.23 -31.16 22.27
CA GLN A 130 -20.18 -32.15 22.52
C GLN A 130 -19.04 -31.55 23.36
N LYS A 131 -18.57 -30.34 23.03
CA LYS A 131 -17.52 -29.65 23.79
C LYS A 131 -17.94 -29.30 25.22
N GLU A 132 -19.18 -28.85 25.42
CA GLU A 132 -19.74 -28.58 26.75
C GLU A 132 -19.83 -29.84 27.61
N LYS A 133 -20.16 -31.00 27.02
CA LYS A 133 -20.21 -32.29 27.73
C LYS A 133 -18.83 -32.84 28.11
N THR A 134 -17.80 -32.55 27.34
CA THR A 134 -16.41 -32.96 27.63
C THR A 134 -15.68 -32.08 28.65
N LEU A 135 -16.20 -30.90 29.00
CA LEU A 135 -15.65 -30.09 30.08
C LEU A 135 -16.26 -30.59 31.40
N PRO A 136 -15.47 -31.20 32.31
CA PRO A 136 -16.00 -31.65 33.60
C PRO A 136 -16.52 -30.43 34.36
N ILE A 137 -17.80 -30.47 34.73
CA ILE A 137 -18.39 -29.56 35.70
C ILE A 137 -17.73 -29.88 37.04
N THR A 138 -16.64 -29.19 37.39
CA THR A 138 -16.33 -28.99 38.81
C THR A 138 -17.38 -28.06 39.36
N ASN A 139 -18.38 -28.66 40.00
CA ASN A 139 -19.41 -28.00 40.79
C ASN A 139 -18.76 -27.01 41.76
N ILE A 140 -18.81 -25.72 41.45
CA ILE A 140 -18.71 -24.67 42.47
C ILE A 140 -20.14 -24.29 42.80
N SER A 141 -20.61 -24.89 43.89
CA SER A 141 -21.88 -24.62 44.55
C SER A 141 -22.08 -23.13 44.85
N ASN A 142 -23.25 -22.63 44.44
CA ASN A 142 -24.09 -21.55 44.99
C ASN A 142 -23.48 -20.24 45.54
N PRO A 143 -23.98 -19.06 45.12
CA PRO A 143 -23.62 -17.78 45.71
C PRO A 143 -24.39 -17.58 47.03
N LYS A 144 -23.68 -17.58 48.17
CA LYS A 144 -24.23 -17.08 49.44
C LYS A 144 -24.00 -15.56 49.56
N LYS A 145 -25.04 -14.91 50.07
CA LYS A 145 -25.26 -13.48 50.25
C LYS A 145 -24.13 -12.76 51.02
N ILE A 146 -24.02 -11.49 50.65
CA ILE A 146 -23.39 -10.33 51.31
C ILE A 146 -23.47 -10.37 52.85
N SER A 147 -22.36 -10.05 53.52
CA SER A 147 -22.39 -9.22 54.74
C SER A 147 -21.09 -8.42 54.86
N GLN A 148 -21.22 -7.25 55.48
CA GLN A 148 -20.29 -6.13 55.54
C GLN A 148 -19.26 -6.24 56.67
N LYS A 149 -18.23 -5.38 56.55
CA LYS A 149 -17.48 -4.63 57.58
C LYS A 149 -16.07 -5.10 58.02
N THR A 150 -15.23 -4.05 58.09
CA THR A 150 -14.14 -3.71 59.03
C THR A 150 -12.67 -4.09 58.74
N SER A 151 -11.93 -3.06 58.28
CA SER A 151 -10.63 -2.48 58.75
C SER A 151 -9.40 -3.34 59.10
N ILE A 152 -8.31 -3.13 58.33
CA ILE A 152 -6.92 -2.66 58.67
C ILE A 152 -6.18 -3.39 59.84
N PRO A 153 -4.88 -3.82 59.73
CA PRO A 153 -3.76 -2.92 59.41
C PRO A 153 -2.64 -3.38 58.46
N GLN A 154 -1.91 -2.34 58.06
CA GLN A 154 -0.76 -2.25 57.18
C GLN A 154 0.44 -3.05 57.72
N ASP A 155 1.25 -3.59 56.81
CA ASP A 155 2.69 -3.45 56.94
C ASP A 155 3.41 -3.41 55.59
N LYS A 156 4.44 -2.56 55.57
CA LYS A 156 5.29 -2.16 54.45
C LYS A 156 6.24 -3.29 54.05
N VAL A 157 6.36 -3.58 52.76
CA VAL A 157 7.65 -3.97 52.16
C VAL A 157 7.85 -3.25 50.84
N ILE A 158 8.93 -2.47 50.83
CA ILE A 158 9.49 -1.68 49.75
C ILE A 158 10.12 -2.63 48.73
N LEU A 159 9.89 -2.43 47.43
CA LEU A 159 10.85 -2.85 46.41
C LEU A 159 10.94 -1.85 45.25
N LYS A 160 12.20 -1.59 44.93
CA LYS A 160 12.77 -0.46 44.20
C LYS A 160 12.38 -0.43 42.72
N SER A 161 12.31 0.80 42.22
CA SER A 161 12.26 1.14 40.81
C SER A 161 13.46 0.61 40.04
N THR A 162 13.22 0.15 38.82
CA THR A 162 14.17 0.28 37.71
C THR A 162 13.40 0.74 36.48
N ASN A 163 13.77 1.91 35.98
CA ASN A 163 13.30 2.49 34.74
C ASN A 163 13.96 1.74 33.58
N SER A 164 13.16 1.21 32.65
CA SER A 164 13.64 0.96 31.29
C SER A 164 12.62 1.53 30.31
N SER A 165 13.03 2.66 29.72
CA SER A 165 12.37 3.41 28.67
C SER A 165 12.06 2.51 27.47
N LEU A 166 10.78 2.37 27.14
CA LEU A 166 10.34 1.87 25.83
C LEU A 166 9.52 2.94 25.14
N SER A 167 10.11 3.38 24.03
CA SER A 167 9.68 4.40 23.11
C SER A 167 8.27 4.17 22.57
N ASN A 168 7.52 5.27 22.51
CA ASN A 168 6.25 5.45 21.83
C ASN A 168 6.25 4.84 20.41
N ILE A 169 5.48 3.78 20.20
CA ILE A 169 5.01 3.39 18.86
C ILE A 169 3.62 3.98 18.70
N ARG A 170 3.57 5.16 18.05
CA ARG A 170 2.33 5.74 17.56
C ARG A 170 1.81 4.86 16.42
N SER A 171 0.67 4.21 16.65
CA SER A 171 -0.13 3.55 15.62
C SER A 171 -0.81 4.61 14.77
N SER A 172 -0.27 4.90 13.59
CA SER A 172 -0.98 5.68 12.57
C SER A 172 -2.05 4.79 11.95
N ASN A 173 -3.30 5.03 12.35
CA ASN A 173 -4.48 4.58 11.62
C ASN A 173 -4.63 5.46 10.38
N ASP A 174 -4.14 5.00 9.23
CA ASP A 174 -4.57 5.54 7.94
C ASP A 174 -5.79 4.76 7.44
N THR A 175 -6.91 5.47 7.47
CA THR A 175 -8.15 5.18 6.78
C THR A 175 -7.90 5.02 5.29
N ASN A 176 -8.03 3.80 4.75
CA ASN A 176 -8.42 3.65 3.35
C ASN A 176 -9.18 2.33 3.14
N CYS A 177 -10.51 2.45 3.16
CA CYS A 177 -11.43 1.37 2.85
C CYS A 177 -11.36 1.07 1.34
N ARG A 178 -10.74 -0.05 0.95
CA ARG A 178 -10.95 -0.68 -0.37
C ARG A 178 -11.60 -2.05 -0.18
N SER A 179 -12.90 -2.07 -0.40
CA SER A 179 -13.72 -3.28 -0.52
C SER A 179 -13.53 -3.88 -1.91
N TYR A 180 -12.70 -4.92 -2.04
CA TYR A 180 -12.81 -5.85 -3.16
C TYR A 180 -12.58 -7.28 -2.67
N GLY A 181 -13.51 -8.16 -3.04
CA GLY A 181 -13.48 -9.58 -2.72
C GLY A 181 -12.26 -10.26 -3.33
N GLY A 182 -11.51 -10.96 -2.49
CA GLY A 182 -10.38 -11.80 -2.88
C GLY A 182 -10.68 -13.25 -2.53
N THR A 183 -10.65 -14.09 -3.56
CA THR A 183 -10.69 -15.55 -3.54
C THR A 183 -9.54 -16.10 -2.68
N ILE A 184 -9.82 -16.88 -1.64
CA ILE A 184 -8.81 -17.60 -0.86
C ILE A 184 -9.00 -19.09 -1.11
N GLY A 185 -8.21 -19.63 -2.04
CA GLY A 185 -7.86 -21.04 -2.08
C GLY A 185 -6.67 -21.27 -1.15
N GLY A 186 -6.82 -22.17 -0.19
CA GLY A 186 -5.75 -22.54 0.72
C GLY A 186 -4.74 -23.49 0.08
N LYS A 187 -3.48 -23.41 0.51
CA LYS A 187 -2.57 -24.55 0.58
C LYS A 187 -1.69 -24.43 1.83
N ASN A 188 -1.77 -25.46 2.67
CA ASN A 188 -0.87 -25.76 3.78
C ASN A 188 0.56 -25.95 3.28
N LYS A 189 1.53 -25.53 4.10
CA LYS A 189 2.83 -26.21 4.17
C LYS A 189 3.35 -26.12 5.61
N ASP A 190 3.23 -27.23 6.31
CA ASP A 190 3.99 -27.54 7.51
C ASP A 190 5.44 -27.82 7.10
N SER A 191 6.39 -27.21 7.80
CA SER A 191 7.72 -27.79 7.99
C SER A 191 8.34 -27.23 9.26
N PHE A 192 8.33 -28.05 10.31
CA PHE A 192 9.11 -27.88 11.51
C PHE A 192 10.59 -28.05 11.18
N THR A 193 11.43 -27.10 11.62
CA THR A 193 12.85 -27.37 11.92
C THR A 193 13.20 -26.69 13.24
N ASN A 194 13.49 -27.51 14.24
CA ASN A 194 14.01 -27.09 15.54
C ASN A 194 15.40 -26.48 15.36
N ILE A 195 15.66 -25.30 15.94
CA ILE A 195 17.01 -24.77 16.10
C ILE A 195 17.30 -24.70 17.60
N THR A 196 18.09 -25.66 18.05
CA THR A 196 18.72 -25.69 19.37
C THR A 196 19.86 -24.68 19.41
N SER A 197 19.94 -24.00 20.54
CA SER A 197 20.94 -23.02 20.93
C SER A 197 22.38 -23.55 20.80
N SER A 198 23.18 -22.97 19.91
CA SER A 198 24.62 -22.81 20.11
C SER A 198 25.20 -21.78 19.13
N SER A 199 26.24 -21.08 19.60
CA SER A 199 27.18 -20.27 18.82
C SER A 199 26.83 -18.80 18.58
N ILE A 200 27.08 -18.03 19.64
CA ILE A 200 27.10 -16.56 19.70
C ILE A 200 28.31 -15.95 18.96
N ASP A 201 29.29 -16.74 18.53
CA ASP A 201 30.54 -16.22 17.96
C ASP A 201 30.49 -15.86 16.46
N THR A 202 29.36 -16.09 15.79
CA THR A 202 29.16 -15.69 14.38
C THR A 202 28.66 -14.24 14.20
N LYS A 203 28.34 -13.53 15.30
CA LYS A 203 27.63 -12.23 15.25
C LYS A 203 28.48 -11.03 14.80
N ILE A 204 29.81 -11.08 14.95
CA ILE A 204 30.65 -9.90 14.69
C ILE A 204 30.99 -9.75 13.19
N LYS A 205 31.04 -10.84 12.40
CA LYS A 205 31.20 -10.78 10.93
C LYS A 205 29.91 -10.53 10.14
N ALA A 206 28.74 -10.72 10.77
CA ALA A 206 27.43 -10.55 10.12
C ALA A 206 26.89 -9.10 10.20
N GLN A 207 27.42 -8.27 11.09
CA GLN A 207 26.96 -6.88 11.28
C GLN A 207 27.51 -5.92 10.24
N THR A 208 28.72 -6.16 9.71
CA THR A 208 29.31 -5.33 8.64
C THR A 208 28.75 -5.65 7.25
N LYS A 209 28.31 -6.89 6.98
CA LYS A 209 27.68 -7.27 5.69
C LYS A 209 26.25 -6.76 5.49
N LYS A 210 25.51 -6.50 6.58
CA LYS A 210 24.08 -6.14 6.53
C LYS A 210 23.82 -4.67 6.17
N SER A 211 24.77 -3.77 6.45
CA SER A 211 24.62 -2.34 6.13
C SER A 211 24.82 -2.05 4.65
N ASP A 212 25.76 -2.74 4.01
CA ASP A 212 26.07 -2.55 2.60
C ASP A 212 24.96 -3.15 1.71
N ASP A 213 24.46 -4.33 2.06
CA ASP A 213 23.37 -5.02 1.36
C ASP A 213 22.05 -4.23 1.42
N PHE A 214 21.74 -3.59 2.55
CA PHE A 214 20.57 -2.71 2.65
C PHE A 214 20.72 -1.43 1.80
N THR A 215 21.95 -0.93 1.65
CA THR A 215 22.24 0.25 0.85
C THR A 215 22.13 -0.06 -0.65
N GLU A 216 22.59 -1.24 -1.07
CA GLU A 216 22.49 -1.72 -2.45
C GLU A 216 21.05 -2.08 -2.85
N ALA A 217 20.32 -2.78 -1.99
CA ALA A 217 18.91 -3.07 -2.19
C ALA A 217 18.08 -1.78 -2.36
N LYS A 218 18.42 -0.72 -1.61
CA LYS A 218 17.77 0.58 -1.73
C LYS A 218 18.07 1.25 -3.08
N LYS A 219 19.32 1.22 -3.54
CA LYS A 219 19.69 1.77 -4.87
C LYS A 219 18.93 1.06 -5.99
N ILE A 220 18.91 -0.26 -5.98
CA ILE A 220 18.19 -1.07 -6.97
C ILE A 220 16.69 -0.77 -6.94
N ALA A 221 16.09 -0.66 -5.75
CA ALA A 221 14.67 -0.31 -5.61
C ALA A 221 14.35 1.10 -6.14
N GLU A 222 15.26 2.06 -5.95
CA GLU A 222 15.14 3.41 -6.52
C GLU A 222 15.25 3.38 -8.05
N GLU A 223 16.17 2.61 -8.62
CA GLU A 223 16.30 2.43 -10.06
C GLU A 223 15.06 1.76 -10.68
N MET A 224 14.54 0.69 -10.06
CA MET A 224 13.30 0.05 -10.51
C MET A 224 12.11 1.01 -10.50
N LYS A 225 12.02 1.87 -9.47
CA LYS A 225 11.00 2.92 -9.39
C LYS A 225 11.18 3.96 -10.49
N ASN A 226 12.42 4.36 -10.80
CA ASN A 226 12.70 5.32 -11.86
C ASN A 226 12.35 4.74 -13.24
N ILE A 227 12.69 3.49 -13.51
CA ILE A 227 12.30 2.78 -14.74
C ILE A 227 10.77 2.74 -14.88
N TRP A 228 10.07 2.44 -13.80
CA TRP A 228 8.60 2.49 -13.81
C TRP A 228 8.08 3.89 -14.19
N MET A 229 8.67 4.94 -13.60
CA MET A 229 8.32 6.33 -13.92
C MET A 229 8.62 6.71 -15.37
N GLU A 230 9.70 6.18 -15.95
CA GLU A 230 10.09 6.43 -17.34
C GLU A 230 9.16 5.73 -18.33
N GLU A 231 8.90 4.43 -18.13
CA GLU A 231 8.23 3.58 -19.12
C GLU A 231 6.70 3.58 -18.94
N VAL A 232 6.21 3.52 -17.69
CA VAL A 232 4.78 3.44 -17.37
C VAL A 232 4.20 4.82 -17.01
N GLY A 233 5.02 5.71 -16.45
CA GLY A 233 4.63 7.04 -16.01
C GLY A 233 4.26 7.09 -14.54
N GLU A 234 3.14 7.75 -14.22
CA GLU A 234 2.77 8.10 -12.84
C GLU A 234 2.93 6.95 -11.82
N CYS A 235 3.76 7.19 -10.80
CA CYS A 235 3.93 6.32 -9.64
C CYS A 235 3.20 6.92 -8.44
N GLU A 236 2.21 6.21 -7.92
CA GLU A 236 1.45 6.59 -6.72
C GLU A 236 2.34 6.74 -5.46
N ILE A 237 3.55 6.18 -5.48
CA ILE A 237 4.44 6.04 -4.34
C ILE A 237 5.48 7.16 -4.31
N LYS A 238 5.27 8.15 -3.43
CA LYS A 238 6.22 9.25 -3.21
C LYS A 238 7.55 8.76 -2.61
N TYR A 239 7.49 7.89 -1.60
CA TYR A 239 8.66 7.38 -0.88
C TYR A 239 8.66 5.85 -0.81
N LEU A 240 9.83 5.23 -0.96
CA LEU A 240 9.99 3.78 -0.83
C LEU A 240 10.08 3.42 0.67
N SER A 241 9.11 2.66 1.18
CA SER A 241 9.19 2.10 2.53
C SER A 241 10.19 0.94 2.57
N SER A 242 10.78 0.64 3.73
CA SER A 242 11.72 -0.48 3.89
C SER A 242 11.15 -1.82 3.44
N THR A 243 9.87 -2.06 3.71
CA THR A 243 9.15 -3.26 3.26
C THR A 243 9.00 -3.30 1.73
N LEU A 244 8.78 -2.15 1.09
CA LEU A 244 8.68 -2.08 -0.36
C LEU A 244 10.03 -2.24 -1.04
N VAL A 245 11.10 -1.66 -0.48
CA VAL A 245 12.49 -1.87 -0.94
C VAL A 245 12.81 -3.37 -0.94
N SER A 246 12.50 -4.06 0.15
CA SER A 246 12.73 -5.51 0.25
C SER A 246 11.98 -6.27 -0.85
N ARG A 247 10.70 -5.96 -1.06
CA ARG A 247 9.89 -6.61 -2.11
C ARG A 247 10.38 -6.32 -3.53
N LEU A 248 10.81 -5.09 -3.79
CA LEU A 248 11.37 -4.71 -5.09
C LEU A 248 12.66 -5.49 -5.35
N TYR A 249 13.56 -5.53 -4.36
CA TYR A 249 14.80 -6.29 -4.45
C TYR A 249 14.56 -7.80 -4.59
N ASP A 250 13.59 -8.36 -3.85
CA ASP A 250 13.18 -9.76 -3.99
C ASP A 250 12.66 -10.02 -5.40
N SER A 251 11.80 -9.15 -5.95
CA SER A 251 11.30 -9.29 -7.32
C SER A 251 12.40 -9.16 -8.37
N HIS A 252 13.35 -8.24 -8.16
CA HIS A 252 14.52 -8.05 -9.02
C HIS A 252 15.35 -9.32 -9.10
N SER A 253 15.73 -9.88 -7.94
CA SER A 253 16.56 -11.07 -7.85
C SER A 253 15.85 -12.34 -8.35
N THR A 254 14.56 -12.50 -8.04
CA THR A 254 13.81 -13.73 -8.36
C THR A 254 13.15 -13.69 -9.74
N ILE A 255 12.26 -12.74 -9.98
CA ILE A 255 11.44 -12.65 -11.20
C ILE A 255 12.30 -12.14 -12.37
N PHE A 256 13.06 -11.08 -12.13
CA PHE A 256 13.86 -10.41 -13.17
C PHE A 256 15.30 -10.92 -13.25
N LYS A 257 15.64 -11.97 -12.48
CA LYS A 257 16.95 -12.64 -12.48
C LYS A 257 18.15 -11.69 -12.26
N GLY A 258 17.93 -10.63 -11.48
CA GLY A 258 18.93 -9.60 -11.20
C GLY A 258 19.17 -8.61 -12.36
N SER A 259 18.30 -8.56 -13.37
CA SER A 259 18.45 -7.69 -14.54
C SER A 259 17.40 -6.57 -14.55
N LEU A 260 17.89 -5.33 -14.54
CA LEU A 260 17.07 -4.13 -14.73
C LEU A 260 16.51 -4.03 -16.16
N GLU A 261 17.17 -4.63 -17.14
CA GLU A 261 16.68 -4.63 -18.53
C GLU A 261 15.45 -5.52 -18.68
N ASN A 262 15.42 -6.67 -17.97
CA ASN A 262 14.22 -7.51 -17.91
C ASN A 262 13.05 -6.77 -17.26
N TRP A 263 13.32 -6.02 -16.20
CA TRP A 263 12.31 -5.14 -15.58
C TRP A 263 11.83 -4.07 -16.55
N ARG A 264 12.73 -3.40 -17.28
CA ARG A 264 12.40 -2.37 -18.28
C ARG A 264 11.55 -2.93 -19.41
N SER A 265 11.92 -4.08 -19.99
CA SER A 265 11.15 -4.77 -21.03
C SER A 265 9.75 -5.13 -20.53
N TYR A 266 9.63 -5.63 -19.30
CA TYR A 266 8.34 -5.92 -18.69
C TYR A 266 7.49 -4.66 -18.46
N CYS A 267 8.09 -3.55 -18.01
CA CYS A 267 7.42 -2.26 -17.94
C CYS A 267 6.90 -1.79 -19.30
N ARG A 268 7.66 -1.97 -20.38
CA ARG A 268 7.20 -1.67 -21.75
C ARG A 268 6.00 -2.52 -22.16
N LYS A 269 6.02 -3.82 -21.86
CA LYS A 269 4.86 -4.70 -22.09
C LYS A 269 3.62 -4.17 -21.38
N ILE A 270 3.73 -3.78 -20.11
CA ILE A 270 2.62 -3.16 -19.37
C ILE A 270 2.16 -1.87 -20.05
N ALA A 271 3.09 -0.99 -20.38
CA ALA A 271 2.81 0.31 -20.98
C ALA A 271 2.21 0.20 -22.40
N SER A 272 2.38 -0.93 -23.09
CA SER A 272 1.79 -1.23 -24.40
C SER A 272 0.30 -1.61 -24.35
N SER A 273 -0.26 -1.84 -23.16
CA SER A 273 -1.64 -2.32 -23.00
C SER A 273 -2.61 -1.20 -22.60
N LYS A 274 -3.70 -0.99 -23.35
CA LYS A 274 -4.77 -0.03 -22.98
C LYS A 274 -5.43 -0.42 -21.67
N PHE A 275 -5.67 -1.71 -21.45
CA PHE A 275 -6.30 -2.19 -20.21
C PHE A 275 -5.42 -1.94 -18.99
N LEU A 276 -4.14 -2.33 -19.04
CA LEU A 276 -3.21 -2.13 -17.93
C LEU A 276 -2.93 -0.63 -17.68
N MET A 277 -3.12 0.22 -18.68
CA MET A 277 -2.97 1.67 -18.56
C MET A 277 -4.25 2.42 -18.20
N GLY A 278 -5.40 1.73 -18.03
CA GLY A 278 -6.68 2.35 -17.67
C GLY A 278 -7.42 3.04 -18.82
N GLU A 279 -6.99 2.79 -20.06
CA GLU A 279 -7.59 3.31 -21.31
C GLU A 279 -8.58 2.30 -21.95
N GLY A 280 -8.79 1.14 -21.33
CA GLY A 280 -9.71 0.10 -21.79
C GLY A 280 -11.20 0.44 -21.57
N LYS A 281 -12.10 -0.31 -22.24
CA LYS A 281 -13.57 -0.17 -22.07
C LYS A 281 -13.95 -0.37 -20.59
N GLY A 282 -14.20 0.72 -19.88
CA GLY A 282 -14.59 0.74 -18.47
C GLY A 282 -13.63 1.46 -17.51
N GLY A 283 -12.44 1.89 -17.95
CA GLY A 283 -11.55 2.89 -17.30
C GLY A 283 -11.17 2.72 -15.82
N ALA A 284 -11.59 1.63 -15.16
CA ALA A 284 -11.56 1.54 -13.70
C ALA A 284 -10.25 0.98 -13.13
N PHE A 285 -9.42 0.34 -13.96
CA PHE A 285 -8.20 -0.33 -13.53
C PHE A 285 -6.97 0.19 -14.28
N LYS A 286 -5.93 0.55 -13.53
CA LYS A 286 -4.59 0.88 -14.03
C LYS A 286 -3.57 0.12 -13.18
N ALA A 287 -2.60 -0.51 -13.82
CA ALA A 287 -1.52 -1.21 -13.15
C ALA A 287 -0.65 -0.20 -12.40
N TRP A 288 -0.37 -0.51 -11.13
CA TRP A 288 0.52 0.27 -10.28
C TRP A 288 1.72 -0.58 -9.84
N LEU A 289 2.80 0.06 -9.37
CA LEU A 289 4.08 -0.60 -9.11
C LEU A 289 3.97 -1.85 -8.20
N THR A 290 3.26 -1.77 -7.07
CA THR A 290 3.09 -2.93 -6.17
C THR A 290 2.23 -4.06 -6.73
N TRP A 291 1.42 -3.79 -7.76
CA TRP A 291 0.71 -4.83 -8.50
C TRP A 291 1.66 -5.52 -9.48
N ALA A 292 2.48 -4.75 -10.20
CA ALA A 292 3.35 -5.27 -11.25
C ALA A 292 4.50 -6.17 -10.76
N ILE A 293 4.99 -5.95 -9.54
CA ILE A 293 6.12 -6.72 -8.95
C ILE A 293 5.72 -8.08 -8.36
N LYS A 294 4.42 -8.44 -8.39
CA LYS A 294 3.97 -9.75 -7.92
C LYS A 294 4.27 -10.82 -8.96
N SER A 295 4.82 -11.95 -8.53
CA SER A 295 5.10 -13.10 -9.39
C SER A 295 3.88 -13.56 -10.17
N GLU A 296 2.72 -13.61 -9.50
CA GLU A 296 1.45 -14.01 -10.12
C GLU A 296 1.08 -13.13 -11.31
N ASN A 297 1.31 -11.81 -11.22
CA ASN A 297 0.95 -10.90 -12.30
C ASN A 297 1.97 -10.91 -13.43
N TYR A 298 3.25 -11.09 -13.10
CA TYR A 298 4.30 -11.31 -14.10
C TYR A 298 3.99 -12.53 -14.97
N GLU A 299 3.69 -13.67 -14.33
CA GLU A 299 3.33 -14.92 -15.02
C GLU A 299 2.11 -14.75 -15.93
N ARG A 300 1.08 -14.03 -15.48
CA ARG A 300 -0.13 -13.77 -16.27
C ARG A 300 0.14 -12.91 -17.51
N ILE A 301 1.04 -11.93 -17.41
CA ILE A 301 1.45 -11.09 -18.54
C ILE A 301 2.30 -11.91 -19.53
N GLU A 302 3.25 -12.71 -19.04
CA GLU A 302 4.04 -13.60 -19.91
C GLU A 302 3.20 -14.70 -20.56
N ALA A 303 2.15 -15.19 -19.89
CA ALA A 303 1.19 -16.14 -20.44
C ALA A 303 0.25 -15.53 -21.49
N GLY A 304 0.31 -14.22 -21.72
CA GLY A 304 -0.54 -13.53 -22.69
C GLY A 304 -2.01 -13.42 -22.28
N GLU A 305 -2.33 -13.46 -20.98
CA GLU A 305 -3.72 -13.25 -20.49
C GLU A 305 -4.25 -11.84 -20.77
N PHE A 306 -3.34 -10.90 -21.04
CA PHE A 306 -3.66 -9.51 -21.33
C PHE A 306 -3.40 -9.20 -22.79
N ILE A 307 -4.27 -8.38 -23.37
CA ILE A 307 -4.04 -7.81 -24.70
C ILE A 307 -2.90 -6.79 -24.55
N LEU A 308 -1.75 -7.12 -25.16
CA LEU A 308 -0.56 -6.27 -25.24
C LEU A 308 -0.50 -5.61 -26.63
N ASN A 309 0.19 -4.49 -26.77
CA ASN A 309 0.34 -3.72 -28.02
C ASN A 309 -0.97 -3.16 -28.61
N ASP A 310 -2.06 -3.09 -27.85
CA ASP A 310 -3.31 -2.43 -28.28
C ASP A 310 -3.30 -0.91 -28.03
N ARG A 311 -2.32 -0.42 -27.27
CA ARG A 311 -2.03 0.99 -27.08
C ARG A 311 -1.02 1.43 -28.12
N LYS A 312 -1.34 2.49 -28.86
CA LYS A 312 -0.32 3.28 -29.54
C LYS A 312 0.54 3.91 -28.44
N MET A 313 1.63 3.26 -28.06
CA MET A 313 2.62 3.90 -27.20
C MET A 313 2.98 5.24 -27.85
N LYS A 314 3.29 6.25 -27.04
CA LYS A 314 4.04 7.43 -27.48
C LYS A 314 5.48 7.08 -27.96
N GLU A 315 5.68 5.85 -28.42
CA GLU A 315 6.84 5.29 -29.12
C GLU A 315 6.56 5.17 -30.63
N GLU A 316 5.52 5.81 -31.14
CA GLU A 316 5.79 6.80 -32.17
C GLU A 316 6.31 8.05 -31.42
N ALA A 317 7.54 8.05 -30.91
CA ALA A 317 8.62 8.66 -31.67
C ALA A 317 8.24 8.71 -33.15
N THR A 318 7.44 9.72 -33.49
CA THR A 318 7.30 10.20 -34.86
C THR A 318 8.74 10.27 -35.36
N ILE A 319 9.15 9.32 -36.18
CA ILE A 319 10.25 9.60 -37.09
C ILE A 319 9.63 10.74 -37.89
N LEU A 320 9.94 11.98 -37.49
CA LEU A 320 9.64 13.12 -38.34
C LEU A 320 10.33 12.75 -39.64
N THR A 321 9.56 12.60 -40.71
CA THR A 321 10.16 12.49 -42.02
C THR A 321 11.06 13.70 -42.20
N THR A 322 12.14 13.59 -42.96
CA THR A 322 13.08 14.70 -43.20
C THR A 322 12.35 15.98 -43.64
N GLU A 323 11.22 15.82 -44.33
CA GLU A 323 10.29 16.89 -44.70
C GLU A 323 9.65 17.61 -43.49
N GLN A 324 9.21 16.88 -42.47
CA GLN A 324 8.63 17.47 -41.25
C GLN A 324 9.70 18.15 -40.37
N GLU A 325 10.94 17.66 -40.39
CA GLU A 325 12.06 18.32 -39.71
C GLU A 325 12.39 19.66 -40.38
N ALA A 326 12.46 19.67 -41.72
CA ALA A 326 12.67 20.88 -42.50
C ALA A 326 11.53 21.90 -42.30
N GLU A 327 10.28 21.45 -42.22
CA GLU A 327 9.13 22.33 -41.97
C GLU A 327 9.20 22.99 -40.58
N ILE A 328 9.64 22.26 -39.55
CA ILE A 328 9.79 22.81 -38.19
C ILE A 328 10.94 23.83 -38.14
N GLU A 329 12.06 23.53 -38.80
CA GLU A 329 13.20 24.43 -38.90
C GLU A 329 12.82 25.72 -39.65
N GLU A 330 12.13 25.61 -40.79
CA GLU A 330 11.64 26.75 -41.57
C GLU A 330 10.62 27.60 -40.79
N LYS A 331 9.67 26.95 -40.11
CA LYS A 331 8.71 27.65 -39.22
C LYS A 331 9.40 28.39 -38.09
N HIS A 332 10.46 27.82 -37.52
CA HIS A 332 11.22 28.49 -36.48
C HIS A 332 12.01 29.68 -37.02
N LEU A 333 12.65 29.51 -38.19
CA LEU A 333 13.44 30.55 -38.86
C LEU A 333 12.58 31.74 -39.26
N ASN A 334 11.35 31.48 -39.73
CA ASN A 334 10.38 32.50 -40.15
C ASN A 334 9.51 33.04 -39.01
N SER A 335 9.77 32.63 -37.76
CA SER A 335 8.97 33.08 -36.61
C SER A 335 9.30 34.52 -36.21
N SER A 336 8.31 35.24 -35.69
CA SER A 336 8.48 36.62 -35.17
C SER A 336 9.19 36.67 -33.80
N LYS A 337 9.99 35.65 -33.48
CA LYS A 337 10.70 35.53 -32.20
C LYS A 337 11.98 36.36 -32.18
N ASN A 338 12.59 36.48 -31.02
CA ASN A 338 13.85 37.19 -30.88
C ASN A 338 14.95 36.57 -31.79
N PRO A 339 15.70 37.37 -32.58
CA PRO A 339 16.74 36.86 -33.47
C PRO A 339 17.82 36.02 -32.77
N LEU A 340 18.11 36.30 -31.50
CA LEU A 340 19.05 35.51 -30.69
C LEU A 340 18.46 34.14 -30.34
N TRP A 341 17.16 34.08 -30.07
CA TRP A 341 16.47 32.83 -29.79
C TRP A 341 16.37 31.95 -31.02
N ILE A 342 16.16 32.54 -32.21
CA ILE A 342 16.14 31.79 -33.47
C ILE A 342 17.49 31.06 -33.69
N LYS A 343 18.60 31.77 -33.53
CA LYS A 343 19.95 31.17 -33.66
C LYS A 343 20.21 30.11 -32.59
N ALA A 344 19.83 30.37 -31.34
CA ALA A 344 19.98 29.41 -30.25
C ALA A 344 19.07 28.20 -30.42
N GLY A 345 17.89 28.38 -31.03
CA GLY A 345 16.92 27.35 -31.31
C GLY A 345 17.43 26.32 -32.30
N ILE A 346 18.13 26.75 -33.36
CA ILE A 346 18.79 25.85 -34.32
C ILE A 346 19.85 24.98 -33.62
N GLU A 347 20.66 25.58 -32.73
CA GLU A 347 21.64 24.82 -31.95
C GLU A 347 20.99 23.90 -30.91
N LEU A 348 19.83 24.28 -30.36
CA LEU A 348 19.03 23.43 -29.49
C LEU A 348 18.45 22.25 -30.25
N MET A 349 17.88 22.44 -31.45
CA MET A 349 17.34 21.36 -32.28
C MET A 349 18.38 20.27 -32.51
N LYS A 350 19.64 20.64 -32.80
CA LYS A 350 20.76 19.70 -32.95
C LYS A 350 21.09 18.91 -31.68
N LYS A 351 20.89 19.52 -30.49
CA LYS A 351 21.26 18.93 -29.19
C LYS A 351 20.15 18.11 -28.55
N VAL A 352 18.90 18.57 -28.61
CA VAL A 352 17.75 17.95 -27.95
C VAL A 352 16.85 17.17 -28.90
N GLY A 353 17.02 17.36 -30.21
CA GLY A 353 16.18 16.78 -31.25
C GLY A 353 14.95 17.64 -31.58
N MET A 354 14.48 17.51 -32.82
CA MET A 354 13.42 18.35 -33.40
C MET A 354 12.06 18.19 -32.68
N LEU A 355 11.73 16.98 -32.24
CA LEU A 355 10.51 16.71 -31.46
C LEU A 355 10.52 17.38 -30.09
N ALA A 356 11.62 17.25 -29.36
CA ALA A 356 11.77 17.88 -28.05
C ALA A 356 11.72 19.40 -28.20
N PHE A 357 12.34 19.93 -29.27
CA PHE A 357 12.26 21.33 -29.64
C PHE A 357 10.81 21.80 -29.84
N LYS A 358 10.07 21.13 -30.74
CA LYS A 358 8.67 21.45 -31.02
C LYS A 358 7.81 21.42 -29.75
N GLN A 359 7.93 20.38 -28.95
CA GLN A 359 7.05 20.22 -27.79
C GLN A 359 7.32 21.23 -26.66
N TRP A 360 8.59 21.56 -26.41
CA TRP A 360 8.96 22.32 -25.20
C TRP A 360 9.44 23.73 -25.49
N PHE A 361 9.94 24.02 -26.69
CA PHE A 361 10.65 25.27 -27.00
C PHE A 361 9.94 26.12 -28.06
N GLU A 362 8.93 25.58 -28.74
CA GLU A 362 8.17 26.30 -29.78
C GLU A 362 7.47 27.55 -29.24
N GLU A 363 6.98 27.51 -28.00
CA GLU A 363 6.28 28.64 -27.37
C GLU A 363 7.19 29.54 -26.51
N ILE A 364 8.49 29.23 -26.44
CA ILE A 364 9.46 30.04 -25.67
C ILE A 364 10.01 31.15 -26.54
N ASP A 365 10.28 32.30 -25.92
CA ASP A 365 11.04 33.39 -26.53
C ASP A 365 11.87 34.17 -25.49
N ILE A 366 12.86 34.92 -25.94
CA ILE A 366 13.65 35.84 -25.10
C ILE A 366 12.87 37.16 -24.94
N VAL A 367 12.52 37.49 -23.70
CA VAL A 367 11.82 38.74 -23.36
C VAL A 367 12.81 39.89 -23.19
N SER A 368 13.89 39.64 -22.47
CA SER A 368 14.93 40.64 -22.27
C SER A 368 16.30 40.02 -22.09
N TYR A 369 17.30 40.76 -22.54
CA TYR A 369 18.71 40.45 -22.42
C TYR A 369 19.42 41.67 -21.86
N GLN A 370 20.02 41.52 -20.67
CA GLN A 370 20.75 42.59 -19.99
C GLN A 370 22.08 42.04 -19.47
N GLY A 371 23.17 42.34 -20.18
CA GLY A 371 24.51 41.87 -19.86
C GLY A 371 24.55 40.34 -19.81
N ASP A 372 24.77 39.77 -18.62
CA ASP A 372 24.87 38.33 -18.42
C ASP A 372 23.53 37.64 -18.11
N LYS A 373 22.41 38.37 -18.05
CA LYS A 373 21.10 37.82 -17.66
C LYS A 373 20.15 37.73 -18.85
N ILE A 374 19.63 36.53 -19.10
CA ILE A 374 18.64 36.24 -20.15
C ILE A 374 17.33 35.83 -19.48
N ASN A 375 16.24 36.51 -19.83
CA ASN A 375 14.90 36.18 -19.36
C ASN A 375 14.10 35.53 -20.49
N LEU A 376 13.72 34.27 -20.29
CA LEU A 376 12.87 33.51 -21.22
C LEU A 376 11.41 33.54 -20.79
N LYS A 377 10.48 33.71 -21.73
CA LYS A 377 9.06 33.53 -21.48
C LYS A 377 8.69 32.05 -21.63
N ALA A 378 8.17 31.45 -20.57
CA ALA A 378 7.58 30.13 -20.61
C ALA A 378 6.03 30.24 -20.59
N PRO A 379 5.30 29.37 -21.29
CA PRO A 379 3.83 29.47 -21.36
C PRO A 379 3.15 29.12 -20.02
N SER A 380 3.79 28.36 -19.14
CA SER A 380 3.28 28.06 -17.81
C SER A 380 4.38 27.78 -16.79
N LEU A 381 4.04 27.84 -15.50
CA LEU A 381 4.95 27.46 -14.40
C LEU A 381 5.46 26.03 -14.54
N PHE A 382 4.61 25.11 -15.01
CA PHE A 382 5.02 23.73 -15.26
C PHE A 382 6.05 23.62 -16.39
N HIS A 383 5.85 24.34 -17.51
CA HIS A 383 6.82 24.38 -18.60
C HIS A 383 8.17 24.89 -18.10
N ARG A 384 8.15 26.03 -17.40
CA ARG A 384 9.35 26.62 -16.78
C ARG A 384 10.10 25.60 -15.93
N ASP A 385 9.43 24.96 -14.98
CA ASP A 385 10.06 24.07 -14.02
C ASP A 385 10.61 22.81 -14.70
N TYR A 386 9.89 22.27 -15.68
CA TYR A 386 10.34 21.11 -16.44
C TYR A 386 11.58 21.41 -17.27
N ILE A 387 11.55 22.49 -18.06
CA ILE A 387 12.65 22.89 -18.94
C ILE A 387 13.88 23.28 -18.12
N ASN A 388 13.70 24.01 -17.02
CA ASN A 388 14.80 24.39 -16.14
C ASN A 388 15.44 23.18 -15.44
N ARG A 389 14.65 22.13 -15.16
CA ARG A 389 15.20 20.90 -14.56
C ARG A 389 15.88 20.00 -15.58
N LYS A 390 15.29 19.84 -16.77
CA LYS A 390 15.71 18.83 -17.76
C LYS A 390 16.68 19.37 -18.81
N TYR A 391 16.47 20.61 -19.28
CA TYR A 391 17.14 21.16 -20.46
C TYR A 391 18.00 22.41 -20.19
N ARG A 392 18.13 22.84 -18.93
CA ARG A 392 18.86 24.07 -18.58
C ARG A 392 20.28 24.10 -19.16
N TYR A 393 21.00 22.99 -19.09
CA TYR A 393 22.37 22.92 -19.61
C TYR A 393 22.42 23.10 -21.13
N GLN A 394 21.51 22.46 -21.86
CA GLN A 394 21.43 22.52 -23.31
C GLN A 394 21.07 23.94 -23.77
N ILE A 395 20.16 24.61 -23.06
CA ILE A 395 19.79 26.01 -23.32
C ILE A 395 20.97 26.95 -23.09
N LEU A 396 21.65 26.85 -21.94
CA LEU A 396 22.84 27.66 -21.66
C LEU A 396 23.90 27.43 -22.72
N SER A 397 24.26 26.18 -22.98
CA SER A 397 25.28 25.83 -23.95
C SER A 397 24.93 26.27 -25.39
N ALA A 398 23.65 26.39 -25.75
CA ALA A 398 23.23 26.94 -27.04
C ALA A 398 23.34 28.48 -27.06
N LEU A 399 22.90 29.16 -26.00
CA LEU A 399 22.97 30.62 -25.88
C LEU A 399 24.42 31.12 -25.75
N GLU A 400 25.26 30.43 -25.00
CA GLU A 400 26.69 30.73 -24.83
C GLU A 400 27.42 30.66 -26.17
N LYS A 401 27.06 29.69 -27.02
CA LYS A 401 27.64 29.53 -28.36
C LYS A 401 27.19 30.63 -29.33
N VAL A 402 26.01 31.19 -29.14
CA VAL A 402 25.47 32.27 -29.98
C VAL A 402 25.97 33.65 -29.53
N LEU A 403 26.21 33.82 -28.23
CA LEU A 403 26.59 35.09 -27.61
C LEU A 403 28.09 35.22 -27.31
N ASP A 404 28.88 34.16 -27.57
CA ASP A 404 30.31 34.05 -27.23
C ASP A 404 30.64 34.44 -25.76
N ASN A 405 29.66 34.33 -24.87
CA ASN A 405 29.78 34.64 -23.45
C ASN A 405 29.57 33.36 -22.63
N LYS A 406 30.52 33.05 -21.73
CA LYS A 406 30.54 31.80 -20.95
C LYS A 406 29.79 31.89 -19.62
N ASN A 407 29.35 33.08 -19.20
CA ASN A 407 28.76 33.30 -17.87
C ASN A 407 27.31 33.80 -17.96
N LEU A 408 26.46 33.07 -18.68
CA LEU A 408 25.05 33.45 -18.82
C LEU A 408 24.19 32.92 -17.68
N HIS A 409 23.31 33.78 -17.16
CA HIS A 409 22.32 33.46 -16.14
C HIS A 409 20.91 33.46 -16.76
N LEU A 410 20.32 32.27 -16.83
CA LEU A 410 18.93 32.07 -17.26
C LEU A 410 17.94 32.31 -16.12
N ASN A 411 17.02 33.25 -16.34
CA ASN A 411 15.77 33.33 -15.60
C ASN A 411 14.57 33.11 -16.54
N TYR A 412 13.41 32.94 -15.92
CA TYR A 412 12.17 32.69 -16.64
C TYR A 412 11.05 33.58 -16.10
N SER A 413 10.30 34.17 -17.00
CA SER A 413 9.00 34.77 -16.75
C SER A 413 7.91 33.83 -17.27
N VAL A 414 6.77 33.78 -16.59
CA VAL A 414 5.56 33.10 -17.09
C VAL A 414 4.57 34.16 -17.54
#